data_AF-A0A535MSG5-F1
#
_entry.id   AF-A0A535MSG5-F1
#
_cell.length_a   1.000
_cell.length_b   1.000
_cell.length_c   1.000
_cell.angle_alpha   90.00
_cell.angle_beta   90.00
_cell.angle_gamma   90.00
#
_symmetry.space_group_name_H-M   'P 1'
#
loop_
_entity.id
_entity.type
_entity.pdbx_description
1 polymer ?
#
loop_
_entity_poly.entity_id
_entity_poly.type
_entity_poly.pdbx_seq_one_letter_code
_entity_poly.pdbx_strand_id
1 'polypeptide(L)'
;MSSCGNATAASTAATAKTYSATVLADHPVAYWRMDETTGSTMADASGNANQGRYVGIYTLGQPGALAGGAVAFDGQSGAASVMNSPSLQVNTVTIEMWIKKHTDTEYGVYVAKNVEPGGGAGSSWFQVLNSHHNGELEFRVTSDGAPAVLS
;
A
#
# COMPACT_ATOMS: atom_id res chain seq x y z
N MET A 1 -64.84 -3.83 15.54
CA MET A 1 -63.71 -2.96 15.15
C MET A 1 -62.45 -3.82 15.21
N SER A 2 -61.98 -4.32 14.06
CA SER A 2 -60.80 -5.19 14.00
C SER A 2 -59.54 -4.34 14.08
N SER A 3 -58.65 -4.63 15.03
CA SER A 3 -57.32 -4.04 15.11
C SER A 3 -56.35 -4.85 14.24
N CYS A 4 -55.73 -4.20 13.24
CA CYS A 4 -54.54 -4.74 12.60
C CYS A 4 -53.34 -4.45 13.50
N GLY A 5 -52.66 -5.51 13.96
CA GLY A 5 -51.42 -5.41 14.71
C GLY A 5 -50.31 -4.82 13.84
N ASN A 6 -49.64 -3.79 14.34
CA ASN A 6 -48.51 -3.16 13.67
C ASN A 6 -47.27 -4.04 13.88
N ALA A 7 -46.83 -4.76 12.86
CA ALA A 7 -45.57 -5.48 12.91
C ALA A 7 -44.41 -4.47 12.82
N THR A 8 -43.73 -4.23 13.93
CA THR A 8 -42.45 -3.54 13.94
C THR A 8 -41.42 -4.41 13.24
N ALA A 9 -41.08 -4.06 12.00
CA ALA A 9 -39.93 -4.64 11.31
C ALA A 9 -38.67 -4.23 12.08
N ALA A 10 -38.00 -5.20 12.71
CA ALA A 10 -36.66 -4.99 13.23
C ALA A 10 -35.74 -4.74 12.03
N SER A 11 -35.25 -3.51 11.90
CA SER A 11 -34.21 -3.19 10.93
C SER A 11 -32.91 -3.83 11.41
N THR A 12 -32.59 -5.02 10.92
CA THR A 12 -31.20 -5.49 10.89
C THR A 12 -30.48 -4.63 9.87
N ALA A 13 -30.00 -3.46 10.30
CA ALA A 13 -29.00 -2.71 9.58
C ALA A 13 -27.76 -3.61 9.49
N ALA A 14 -27.58 -4.28 8.36
CA ALA A 14 -26.31 -4.89 8.03
C ALA A 14 -25.29 -3.75 8.02
N THR A 15 -24.40 -3.69 9.02
CA THR A 15 -23.30 -2.73 9.04
C THR A 15 -22.53 -2.92 7.74
N ALA A 16 -22.56 -1.93 6.85
CA ALA A 16 -21.74 -1.94 5.65
C ALA A 16 -20.28 -2.08 6.09
N LYS A 17 -19.61 -3.14 5.62
CA LYS A 17 -18.21 -3.40 5.96
C LYS A 17 -17.37 -2.27 5.36
N THR A 18 -16.63 -1.54 6.20
CA THR A 18 -15.71 -0.51 5.71
C THR A 18 -14.59 -1.17 4.92
N TYR A 19 -13.99 -0.44 3.98
CA TYR A 19 -12.82 -0.93 3.26
C TYR A 19 -11.71 -1.40 4.22
N SER A 20 -11.44 -0.63 5.28
CA SER A 20 -10.45 -0.99 6.30
C SER A 20 -10.80 -2.30 7.01
N ALA A 21 -12.06 -2.54 7.34
CA ALA A 21 -12.49 -3.79 7.96
C ALA A 21 -12.38 -4.98 7.00
N THR A 22 -12.52 -4.76 5.69
CA THR A 22 -12.28 -5.81 4.68
C THR A 22 -10.80 -6.17 4.64
N VAL A 23 -9.91 -5.18 4.47
CA VAL A 23 -8.46 -5.42 4.43
C VAL A 23 -7.98 -6.11 5.71
N LEU A 24 -8.41 -5.66 6.90
CA LEU A 24 -8.00 -6.27 8.17
C LEU A 24 -8.48 -7.72 8.33
N ALA A 25 -9.58 -8.09 7.69
CA ALA A 25 -10.09 -9.48 7.74
C ALA A 25 -9.22 -10.46 6.93
N ASP A 26 -8.39 -9.96 6.02
CA ASP A 26 -7.43 -10.76 5.24
C ASP A 26 -6.10 -10.96 5.99
N HIS A 27 -5.98 -10.43 7.21
CA HIS A 27 -4.79 -10.51 8.08
C HIS A 27 -3.49 -10.06 7.38
N PRO A 28 -3.41 -8.80 6.92
CA PRO A 28 -2.25 -8.31 6.19
C PRO A 28 -1.02 -8.24 7.10
N VAL A 29 0.15 -8.56 6.55
CA VAL A 29 1.44 -8.42 7.25
C VAL A 29 1.72 -6.96 7.65
N ALA A 30 1.32 -6.01 6.81
CA ALA A 30 1.37 -4.60 7.10
C ALA A 30 0.22 -3.89 6.38
N TYR A 31 -0.32 -2.83 7.01
CA TYR A 31 -1.38 -2.04 6.42
C TYR A 31 -1.18 -0.55 6.68
N TRP A 32 -0.61 0.14 5.70
CA TRP A 32 -0.37 1.58 5.80
C TRP A 32 -1.51 2.35 5.13
N ARG A 33 -2.30 3.05 5.94
CA ARG A 33 -3.43 3.86 5.47
C ARG A 33 -2.97 5.17 4.81
N MET A 34 -1.79 5.66 5.21
CA MET A 34 -1.20 6.93 4.75
C MET A 34 -2.14 8.13 4.89
N ASP A 35 -2.94 8.15 5.97
CA ASP A 35 -3.94 9.18 6.29
C ASP A 35 -3.47 10.15 7.39
N GLU A 36 -2.17 10.13 7.71
CA GLU A 36 -1.60 11.12 8.62
C GLU A 36 -1.70 12.53 8.02
N THR A 37 -1.92 13.52 8.89
CA THR A 37 -1.96 14.94 8.51
C THR A 37 -0.71 15.70 8.92
N THR A 38 0.12 15.11 9.80
CA THR A 38 1.34 15.70 10.34
C THR A 38 2.34 14.62 10.75
N GLY A 39 3.61 15.03 10.98
CA GLY A 39 4.66 14.16 11.48
C GLY A 39 5.38 13.37 10.38
N SER A 40 6.22 12.43 10.81
CA SER A 40 7.07 11.62 9.92
C SER A 40 6.89 10.11 10.09
N THR A 41 5.94 9.69 10.91
CA THR A 41 5.61 8.26 11.10
C THR A 41 4.54 7.86 10.09
N MET A 42 4.77 6.78 9.36
CA MET A 42 3.73 6.08 8.61
C MET A 42 3.18 4.96 9.49
N ALA A 43 1.96 5.10 9.97
CA ALA A 43 1.37 4.16 10.93
C ALA A 43 0.98 2.84 10.25
N ASP A 44 1.28 1.74 10.92
CA ASP A 44 0.81 0.41 10.52
C ASP A 44 -0.49 0.07 11.28
N ALA A 45 -1.59 0.02 10.53
CA ALA A 45 -2.91 -0.30 11.05
C ALA A 45 -3.17 -1.81 11.15
N SER A 46 -2.25 -2.68 10.71
CA SER A 46 -2.42 -4.15 10.81
C SER A 46 -2.30 -4.67 12.24
N GLY A 47 -1.64 -3.92 13.12
CA GLY A 47 -1.29 -4.35 14.48
C GLY A 47 0.04 -5.12 14.58
N ASN A 48 0.75 -5.32 13.48
CA ASN A 48 2.01 -6.07 13.44
C ASN A 48 3.28 -5.22 13.70
N ALA A 49 3.10 -3.95 14.07
CA ALA A 49 4.17 -3.02 14.41
C ALA A 49 5.19 -2.77 13.27
N ASN A 50 4.74 -2.83 12.02
CA ASN A 50 5.54 -2.52 10.83
C ASN A 50 5.42 -1.04 10.42
N GLN A 51 5.37 -0.11 11.39
CA GLN A 51 5.36 1.31 11.10
C GLN A 51 6.61 1.75 10.31
N GLY A 52 6.40 2.65 9.35
CA GLY A 52 7.44 3.23 8.52
C GLY A 52 7.77 4.68 8.89
N ARG A 53 8.63 5.28 8.06
CA ARG A 53 9.01 6.68 8.12
C ARG A 53 8.85 7.33 6.75
N TYR A 54 8.27 8.52 6.75
CA TYR A 54 8.33 9.42 5.61
C TYR A 54 9.71 10.09 5.58
N VAL A 55 10.36 10.08 4.41
CA VAL A 55 11.70 10.64 4.18
C VAL A 55 11.67 11.56 2.95
N GLY A 56 12.62 12.48 2.88
CA GLY A 56 12.70 13.47 1.79
C GLY A 56 11.53 14.46 1.79
N ILE A 57 11.06 14.85 0.61
CA ILE A 57 9.96 15.81 0.44
C ILE A 57 8.64 15.07 0.25
N TYR A 58 7.71 15.28 1.19
CA TYR A 58 6.36 14.72 1.16
C TYR A 58 5.34 15.72 1.73
N THR A 59 4.10 15.61 1.27
CA THR A 59 2.97 16.42 1.75
C THR A 59 1.87 15.50 2.24
N LEU A 60 1.54 15.61 3.53
CA LEU A 60 0.51 14.83 4.21
C LEU A 60 -0.90 15.43 4.06
N GLY A 61 -1.93 14.67 4.44
CA GLY A 61 -3.32 15.12 4.45
C GLY A 61 -3.89 15.48 3.08
N GLN A 62 -3.36 14.92 2.00
CA GLN A 62 -3.88 15.16 0.66
C GLN A 62 -5.19 14.41 0.41
N PRO A 63 -6.07 14.88 -0.48
CA PRO A 63 -7.22 14.10 -0.92
C PRO A 63 -6.78 12.76 -1.53
N GLY A 64 -7.27 11.66 -0.95
CA GLY A 64 -6.95 10.29 -1.38
C GLY A 64 -8.09 9.60 -2.13
N ALA A 65 -7.83 8.37 -2.60
CA ALA A 65 -8.86 7.51 -3.20
C ALA A 65 -9.91 7.04 -2.18
N LEU A 66 -9.55 7.03 -0.88
CA LEU A 66 -10.41 6.67 0.23
C LEU A 66 -10.57 7.86 1.17
N ALA A 67 -11.63 7.83 1.99
CA ALA A 67 -11.74 8.74 3.12
C ALA A 67 -10.57 8.54 4.10
N GLY A 68 -10.04 9.64 4.66
CA GLY A 68 -8.90 9.66 5.57
C GLY A 68 -7.73 10.49 5.04
N GLY A 69 -7.52 10.49 3.71
CA GLY A 69 -6.47 11.25 3.05
C GLY A 69 -5.45 10.36 2.35
N ALA A 70 -4.34 10.96 1.95
CA ALA A 70 -3.20 10.34 1.31
C ALA A 70 -1.94 11.17 1.54
N VAL A 71 -0.79 10.58 1.23
CA VAL A 71 0.49 11.27 1.10
C VAL A 71 0.79 11.56 -0.37
N ALA A 72 1.36 12.74 -0.65
CA ALA A 72 1.95 13.06 -1.95
C ALA A 72 3.48 13.14 -1.82
N PHE A 73 4.18 12.54 -2.78
CA PHE A 73 5.64 12.60 -2.91
C PHE A 73 6.03 13.50 -4.08
N ASP A 74 7.20 14.13 -4.01
CA ASP A 74 7.74 15.03 -5.04
C ASP A 74 8.20 14.32 -6.33
N GLY A 75 8.31 12.98 -6.31
CA GLY A 75 8.82 12.18 -7.41
C GLY A 75 10.34 12.21 -7.57
N GLN A 76 11.08 12.75 -6.60
CA GLN A 76 12.55 12.83 -6.62
C GLN A 76 13.17 12.31 -5.32
N SER A 77 12.83 12.90 -4.18
CA SER A 77 13.44 12.60 -2.88
C SER A 77 12.47 11.97 -1.88
N GLY A 78 11.17 12.20 -2.08
CA GLY A 78 10.09 11.76 -1.21
C GLY A 78 9.84 10.27 -1.30
N ALA A 79 9.83 9.60 -0.14
CA ALA A 79 9.44 8.21 -0.02
C ALA A 79 8.86 7.88 1.36
N ALA A 80 8.21 6.72 1.46
CA ALA A 80 7.95 6.05 2.72
C ALA A 80 8.81 4.79 2.81
N SER A 81 9.55 4.63 3.91
CA SER A 81 10.43 3.48 4.12
C SER A 81 10.08 2.73 5.40
N VAL A 82 10.25 1.42 5.37
CA VAL A 82 10.01 0.54 6.52
C VAL A 82 11.28 -0.25 6.75
N MET A 83 11.74 -0.29 7.99
CA MET A 83 12.94 -1.03 8.35
C MET A 83 12.68 -2.54 8.27
N ASN A 84 13.75 -3.30 8.04
CA ASN A 84 13.69 -4.76 8.08
C ASN A 84 13.17 -5.25 9.44
N SER A 85 12.24 -6.21 9.40
CA SER A 85 11.68 -6.90 10.56
C SER A 85 11.44 -8.37 10.21
N PRO A 86 11.43 -9.28 11.19
CA PRO A 86 11.12 -10.69 10.93
C PRO A 86 9.74 -10.90 10.30
N SER A 87 8.73 -10.10 10.67
CA SER A 87 7.37 -10.21 10.10
C SER A 87 7.33 -9.83 8.61
N LEU A 88 8.28 -9.02 8.13
CA LEU A 88 8.40 -8.65 6.72
C LEU A 88 9.29 -9.60 5.90
N GLN A 89 9.91 -10.61 6.50
CA GLN A 89 10.72 -11.62 5.80
C GLN A 89 9.84 -12.74 5.25
N VAL A 90 8.96 -12.37 4.31
CA VAL A 90 8.02 -13.27 3.63
C VAL A 90 8.60 -13.78 2.31
N ASN A 91 8.11 -14.92 1.83
CA ASN A 91 8.49 -15.56 0.55
C ASN A 91 7.35 -15.62 -0.48
N THR A 92 6.13 -15.28 -0.08
CA THR A 92 4.95 -15.16 -0.93
C THR A 92 4.33 -13.80 -0.63
N VAL A 93 3.89 -13.08 -1.66
CA VAL A 93 3.39 -11.72 -1.50
C VAL A 93 2.14 -11.48 -2.35
N THR A 94 1.20 -10.76 -1.75
CA THR A 94 0.14 -10.03 -2.46
C THR A 94 0.25 -8.57 -2.03
N ILE A 95 0.03 -7.65 -2.97
CA ILE A 95 0.16 -6.21 -2.74
C ILE A 95 -1.09 -5.55 -3.29
N GLU A 96 -1.68 -4.67 -2.49
CA GLU A 96 -2.82 -3.85 -2.87
C GLU A 96 -2.50 -2.39 -2.55
N MET A 97 -2.78 -1.47 -3.48
CA MET A 97 -2.52 -0.06 -3.29
C MET A 97 -3.45 0.83 -4.11
N TRP A 98 -3.69 2.04 -3.60
CA TRP A 98 -4.27 3.13 -4.38
C TRP A 98 -3.16 4.12 -4.74
N ILE A 99 -2.99 4.40 -6.03
CA ILE A 99 -1.98 5.34 -6.51
C ILE A 99 -2.60 6.33 -7.50
N LYS A 100 -2.15 7.58 -7.44
CA LYS A 100 -2.44 8.61 -8.44
C LYS A 100 -1.13 9.10 -9.03
N LYS A 101 -0.92 8.80 -10.31
CA LYS A 101 0.28 9.25 -11.05
C LYS A 101 0.17 10.74 -11.38
N HIS A 102 1.25 11.49 -11.15
CA HIS A 102 1.35 12.91 -11.52
C HIS A 102 2.16 13.12 -12.80
N THR A 103 3.29 12.42 -12.95
CA THR A 103 4.17 12.45 -14.12
C THR A 103 4.62 11.04 -14.45
N ASP A 104 4.63 10.66 -15.72
CA ASP A 104 5.22 9.39 -16.15
C ASP A 104 6.73 9.55 -16.28
N THR A 105 7.47 9.07 -15.27
CA THR A 105 8.91 8.83 -15.36
C THR A 105 9.16 7.41 -15.86
N GLU A 106 10.21 7.21 -16.66
CA GLU A 106 10.51 5.96 -17.38
C GLU A 106 10.49 4.72 -16.47
N TYR A 107 11.08 4.82 -15.26
CA TYR A 107 11.13 3.75 -14.26
C TYR A 107 10.69 4.22 -12.86
N GLY A 108 9.64 5.04 -12.77
CA GLY A 108 9.11 5.46 -11.47
C GLY A 108 8.68 4.27 -10.61
N VAL A 109 9.35 4.03 -9.48
CA VAL A 109 9.05 2.95 -8.53
C VAL A 109 7.98 3.39 -7.54
N TYR A 110 6.93 2.58 -7.39
CA TYR A 110 5.86 2.79 -6.42
C TYR A 110 6.05 1.96 -5.16
N VAL A 111 6.49 0.71 -5.32
CA VAL A 111 6.82 -0.19 -4.21
C VAL A 111 8.05 -1.00 -4.58
N ALA A 112 8.96 -1.17 -3.64
CA ALA A 112 10.09 -2.09 -3.76
C ALA A 112 10.40 -2.75 -2.42
N LYS A 113 10.83 -4.01 -2.47
CA LYS A 113 11.28 -4.76 -1.30
C LYS A 113 12.71 -5.25 -1.50
N ASN A 114 13.52 -5.14 -0.44
CA ASN A 114 14.95 -5.47 -0.42
C ASN A 114 15.74 -4.58 -1.40
N VAL A 115 15.50 -3.27 -1.35
CA VAL A 115 16.28 -2.29 -2.15
C VAL A 115 17.70 -2.23 -1.60
N GLU A 116 18.69 -2.56 -2.42
CA GLU A 116 20.08 -2.22 -2.11
C GLU A 116 20.25 -0.68 -2.11
N PRO A 117 20.89 -0.07 -1.10
CA PRO A 117 21.14 1.37 -1.08
C PRO A 117 21.85 1.84 -2.36
N GLY A 118 21.21 2.76 -3.10
CA GLY A 118 21.72 3.28 -4.38
C GLY A 118 21.40 2.41 -5.61
N GLY A 119 20.61 1.34 -5.47
CA GLY A 119 20.27 0.43 -6.54
C GLY A 119 19.21 0.96 -7.52
N GLY A 120 19.46 0.80 -8.82
CA GLY A 120 18.48 1.00 -9.89
C GLY A 120 17.47 -0.15 -9.99
N ALA A 121 16.66 -0.15 -11.04
CA ALA A 121 15.71 -1.22 -11.34
C ALA A 121 16.41 -2.60 -11.36
N GLY A 122 15.84 -3.60 -10.68
CA GLY A 122 16.39 -4.96 -10.58
C GLY A 122 17.30 -5.25 -9.37
N SER A 123 17.49 -4.29 -8.46
CA SER A 123 18.24 -4.46 -7.20
C SER A 123 17.37 -4.89 -6.02
N SER A 124 16.16 -5.39 -6.28
CA SER A 124 15.13 -5.66 -5.27
C SER A 124 14.47 -7.01 -5.53
N TRP A 125 14.03 -7.68 -4.48
CA TRP A 125 13.34 -8.98 -4.58
C TRP A 125 12.03 -8.87 -5.37
N PHE A 126 11.27 -7.80 -5.16
CA PHE A 126 10.20 -7.41 -6.08
C PHE A 126 10.05 -5.89 -6.17
N GLN A 127 9.45 -5.43 -7.28
CA GLN A 127 9.13 -4.03 -7.53
C GLN A 127 7.79 -3.88 -8.28
N VAL A 128 7.05 -2.81 -7.97
CA VAL A 128 5.95 -2.28 -8.79
C VAL A 128 6.40 -0.92 -9.31
N LEU A 129 6.43 -0.73 -10.63
CA LEU A 129 6.95 0.47 -11.27
C LEU A 129 6.21 0.80 -12.57
N ASN A 130 6.47 1.96 -13.16
CA ASN A 130 6.07 2.25 -14.54
C ASN A 130 6.84 1.36 -15.54
N SER A 131 6.15 0.92 -16.59
CA SER A 131 6.79 0.28 -17.75
C SER A 131 7.10 1.33 -18.82
N HIS A 132 8.36 1.78 -18.89
CA HIS A 132 8.97 2.55 -19.98
C HIS A 132 7.99 3.36 -20.88
N HIS A 133 7.41 4.43 -20.33
CA HIS A 133 6.55 5.40 -21.03
C HIS A 133 5.35 4.84 -21.83
N ASN A 134 4.94 3.59 -21.60
CA ASN A 134 3.79 3.01 -22.29
C ASN A 134 2.46 3.18 -21.52
N GLY A 135 2.53 3.81 -20.34
CA GLY A 135 1.38 4.06 -19.46
C GLY A 135 0.99 2.87 -18.59
N GLU A 136 1.64 1.72 -18.73
CA GLU A 136 1.38 0.50 -17.97
C GLU A 136 2.18 0.43 -16.68
N LEU A 137 1.68 -0.36 -15.74
CA LEU A 137 2.40 -0.75 -14.52
C LEU A 137 3.06 -2.10 -14.76
N GLU A 138 4.31 -2.22 -14.32
CA GLU A 138 5.08 -3.45 -14.36
C GLU A 138 5.29 -3.99 -12.95
N PHE A 139 5.03 -5.28 -12.77
CA PHE A 139 5.42 -6.02 -11.58
C PHE A 139 6.63 -6.90 -11.91
N ARG A 140 7.76 -6.62 -11.27
CA ARG A 140 9.01 -7.38 -11.42
C ARG A 140 9.27 -8.19 -10.16
N VAL A 141 9.65 -9.45 -10.34
CA VAL A 141 10.20 -10.31 -9.29
C VAL A 141 11.60 -10.72 -9.73
N THR A 142 12.57 -10.59 -8.85
CA THR A 142 13.96 -10.97 -9.12
C THR A 142 14.35 -12.06 -8.15
N SER A 143 15.01 -13.11 -8.63
CA SER A 143 15.58 -14.12 -7.74
C SER A 143 16.79 -13.54 -7.02
N ASP A 144 16.97 -13.92 -5.76
CA ASP A 144 18.15 -13.56 -4.93
C ASP A 144 19.45 -14.22 -5.43
N GLY A 145 19.42 -14.86 -6.61
CA GLY A 145 20.54 -15.55 -7.25
C GLY A 145 20.45 -15.44 -8.78
N ALA A 146 21.59 -15.65 -9.44
CA ALA A 146 21.73 -15.61 -10.89
C ALA A 146 20.60 -16.40 -11.60
N PRO A 147 20.12 -15.96 -12.77
CA PRO A 147 18.99 -16.58 -13.44
C PRO A 147 19.26 -18.07 -13.70
N ALA A 148 18.43 -18.94 -13.14
CA ALA A 148 18.42 -20.35 -13.50
C ALA A 148 17.78 -20.48 -14.89
N VAL A 149 18.60 -20.80 -15.89
CA VAL A 149 18.09 -21.22 -17.20
C VAL A 149 17.44 -22.59 -17.00
N LEU A 150 16.12 -22.64 -17.09
CA LEU A 150 15.40 -23.90 -17.24
C LEU A 150 15.57 -24.35 -18.69
N SER A 151 16.31 -25.44 -18.88
CA SER A 151 16.43 -26.18 -20.14
C SER A 151 15.16 -26.96 -20.45
#